data_AF-A0ABD0Y531-F1
#
_entry.id   AF-A0ABD0Y531-F1
#
_cell.length_a   1.000
_cell.length_b   1.000
_cell.length_c   1.000
_cell.angle_alpha   90.00
_cell.angle_beta   90.00
_cell.angle_gamma   90.00
#
_symmetry.space_group_name_H-M   'P 1'
#
loop_
_entity.id
_entity.type
_entity.pdbx_description
1 polymer ?
#
loop_
_entity_poly.entity_id
_entity_poly.type
_entity_poly.pdbx_seq_one_letter_code
_entity_poly.pdbx_strand_id
1 'polypeptide(L)'
;MASKRRNMFYENKKEETTEIGSAMFPTSFAFLFLCPLFLCSTIEKTGQKLDFSIFRKPSYPSTTIHKTSNHPTSQKQSAYRYLINRLQSYPLSPNNYQKELQIIYQTATENGFSREDIDKLLNSNNIKKNTENPTTYASFTYVGPETHKITNSVKKYGVTPAFKTNNRIQNYICPKPDQKVLDCSGVYKLQCNICDLVYIGQTGRRLSDRYKEHLAAFKLNKLTLNYATHLINSNHEPGPPEKTLTLIRKGNKGTRLNVTENLEIYKHSRINRILNDCINSEANILFKQILTGKRKRESDDEGSQVQQNKRNKGHRKRNANEVGNMALPDPKRVKKEGNIKRYLCPIESVVL
;
A
#
# COMPACT_ATOMS: atom_id res chain seq x y z
N MET A 1 -23.90 51.06 47.72
CA MET A 1 -23.31 52.25 47.06
C MET A 1 -21.80 52.13 47.16
N ALA A 2 -21.19 51.79 46.03
CA ALA A 2 -19.84 51.25 45.93
C ALA A 2 -18.76 52.34 46.02
N SER A 3 -17.69 51.97 46.71
CA SER A 3 -16.50 52.76 47.03
C SER A 3 -15.48 52.77 45.89
N LYS A 4 -14.93 53.96 45.65
CA LYS A 4 -13.64 54.35 45.04
C LYS A 4 -12.81 53.25 44.36
N ARG A 5 -12.59 53.41 43.05
CA ARG A 5 -11.37 52.95 42.36
C ARG A 5 -10.74 54.12 41.61
N ARG A 6 -9.54 54.52 42.04
CA ARG A 6 -8.60 55.35 41.27
C ARG A 6 -7.60 54.44 40.58
N ASN A 7 -7.36 54.74 39.31
CA ASN A 7 -6.36 54.14 38.45
C ASN A 7 -4.95 54.32 39.01
N MET A 8 -4.16 53.26 39.02
CA MET A 8 -2.70 53.34 38.94
C MET A 8 -2.22 52.38 37.86
N PHE A 9 -1.64 52.96 36.82
CA PHE A 9 -0.87 52.31 35.79
C PHE A 9 0.35 51.63 36.43
N TYR A 10 0.60 50.38 36.07
CA TYR A 10 1.92 49.76 36.19
C TYR A 10 2.25 49.09 34.86
N GLU A 11 3.29 49.61 34.23
CA GLU A 11 3.93 49.08 33.03
C GLU A 11 4.58 47.74 33.36
N ASN A 12 4.21 46.68 32.63
CA ASN A 12 4.94 45.43 32.64
C ASN A 12 5.90 45.40 31.45
N LYS A 13 7.19 45.30 31.77
CA LYS A 13 8.33 45.11 30.86
C LYS A 13 8.06 43.92 29.93
N LYS A 14 8.19 44.17 28.62
CA LYS A 14 8.37 43.13 27.61
C LYS A 14 9.77 42.56 27.76
N GLU A 15 9.88 41.30 28.17
CA GLU A 15 11.09 40.51 27.94
C GLU A 15 10.98 39.86 26.55
N GLU A 16 11.85 40.29 25.65
CA GLU A 16 12.01 39.73 24.31
C GLU A 16 12.61 38.32 24.40
N THR A 17 11.80 37.30 24.14
CA THR A 17 12.29 35.98 23.73
C THR A 17 12.51 36.02 22.22
N THR A 18 13.76 35.90 21.79
CA THR A 18 14.16 35.83 20.39
C THR A 18 13.67 34.53 19.75
N GLU A 19 12.54 34.61 19.04
CA GLU A 19 12.07 33.58 18.13
C GLU A 19 12.92 33.58 16.86
N ILE A 20 13.78 32.57 16.69
CA ILE A 20 14.49 32.36 15.43
C ILE A 20 13.58 31.57 14.49
N GLY A 21 12.90 32.30 13.59
CA GLY A 21 12.80 31.99 12.18
C GLY A 21 12.13 30.68 11.78
N SER A 22 10.81 30.73 11.59
CA SER A 22 10.07 29.83 10.71
C SER A 22 10.55 29.92 9.26
N ALA A 23 11.20 28.87 8.75
CA ALA A 23 11.44 28.71 7.32
C ALA A 23 10.44 27.69 6.72
N MET A 24 9.53 28.20 5.90
CA MET A 24 8.67 27.44 4.98
C MET A 24 9.51 26.57 4.05
N PHE A 25 9.19 25.27 3.97
CA PHE A 25 9.54 24.40 2.84
C PHE A 25 8.38 23.45 2.51
N PRO A 26 8.27 22.99 1.25
CA PRO A 26 7.00 22.80 0.57
C PRO A 26 6.33 21.44 0.79
N THR A 27 5.05 21.43 0.43
CA THR A 27 4.11 20.32 0.39
C THR A 27 4.56 19.17 -0.53
N SER A 28 4.98 18.04 0.05
CA SER A 28 4.62 16.68 -0.40
C SER A 28 5.44 15.63 0.36
N PHE A 29 4.81 15.00 1.35
CA PHE A 29 4.77 13.54 1.52
C PHE A 29 4.01 13.26 2.82
N ALA A 30 2.77 12.79 2.69
CA ALA A 30 1.94 12.34 3.81
C ALA A 30 2.48 11.01 4.36
N PHE A 31 3.48 11.09 5.24
CA PHE A 31 3.76 10.04 6.20
C PHE A 31 2.91 10.32 7.44
N LEU A 32 1.69 9.79 7.47
CA LEU A 32 0.91 9.64 8.71
C LEU A 32 1.59 8.59 9.58
N PHE A 33 2.70 8.99 10.17
CA PHE A 33 3.37 8.32 11.26
C PHE A 33 2.71 8.80 12.55
N LEU A 34 2.14 7.85 13.30
CA LEU A 34 2.18 7.84 14.76
C LEU A 34 3.65 7.71 15.22
N CYS A 35 4.49 8.66 14.81
CA CYS A 35 5.80 8.91 15.40
C CYS A 35 5.49 9.96 16.46
N PRO A 36 5.57 9.64 17.76
CA PRO A 36 5.18 10.59 18.80
C PRO A 36 5.96 11.87 18.54
N LEU A 37 5.18 12.94 18.40
CA LEU A 37 5.59 14.21 17.84
C LEU A 37 6.94 14.67 18.41
N PHE A 38 7.87 14.94 17.48
CA PHE A 38 8.99 15.88 17.54
C PHE A 38 9.75 16.00 18.88
N LEU A 39 11.02 15.59 18.83
CA LEU A 39 12.08 15.84 19.79
C LEU A 39 11.87 17.15 20.57
N CYS A 40 11.59 17.05 21.87
CA CYS A 40 11.73 18.16 22.80
C CYS A 40 12.52 17.62 23.99
N SER A 41 13.85 17.52 23.84
CA SER A 41 14.74 17.46 24.99
C SER A 41 14.91 18.89 25.49
N THR A 42 14.57 19.15 26.74
CA THR A 42 14.90 20.40 27.40
C THR A 42 16.32 20.28 27.95
N ILE A 43 17.15 21.28 27.66
CA ILE A 43 18.53 21.34 28.14
C ILE A 43 18.59 22.56 29.06
N GLU A 44 18.79 22.33 30.34
CA GLU A 44 18.95 23.39 31.33
C GLU A 44 20.43 23.49 31.72
N LYS A 45 20.99 24.70 31.63
CA LYS A 45 22.38 24.94 32.03
C LYS A 45 22.39 25.34 33.51
N THR A 46 22.83 24.43 34.38
CA THR A 46 23.08 24.71 35.80
C THR A 46 24.58 24.88 36.02
N GLY A 47 25.05 26.13 35.93
CA GLY A 47 26.48 26.45 36.04
C GLY A 47 27.31 25.87 34.88
N GLN A 48 28.22 24.94 35.19
CA GLN A 48 29.03 24.21 34.21
C GLN A 48 28.42 22.88 33.75
N LYS A 49 27.28 22.46 34.32
CA LYS A 49 26.62 21.20 33.99
C LYS A 49 25.40 21.45 33.11
N LEU A 50 25.16 20.52 32.18
CA LEU A 50 23.95 20.48 31.37
C LEU A 50 23.04 19.41 31.98
N ASP A 51 21.82 19.79 32.39
CA ASP A 51 20.79 18.85 32.77
C ASP A 51 19.85 18.62 31.59
N PHE A 52 19.51 17.36 31.35
CA PHE A 52 18.62 16.95 30.27
C PHE A 52 17.29 16.49 30.85
N SER A 53 16.21 16.95 30.25
CA SER A 53 14.85 16.52 30.57
C SER A 53 14.04 16.27 29.31
N ILE A 54 12.94 15.53 29.45
CA ILE A 54 12.03 15.21 28.36
C ILE A 54 10.80 16.10 28.46
N PHE A 55 10.66 17.02 27.52
CA PHE A 55 9.48 17.86 27.41
C PHE A 55 8.37 17.14 26.64
N ARG A 56 7.14 17.26 27.16
CA ARG A 56 5.90 16.88 26.49
C ARG A 56 5.02 18.12 26.38
N LYS A 57 4.44 18.33 25.20
CA LYS A 57 3.45 19.39 25.01
C LYS A 57 2.25 19.16 25.94
N PRO A 58 1.62 20.22 26.49
CA PRO A 58 0.40 20.07 27.31
C PRO A 58 -0.74 19.35 26.56
N SER A 59 -0.76 19.45 25.23
CA SER A 59 -1.72 18.77 24.35
C SER A 59 -1.29 17.36 23.92
N TYR A 60 -0.21 16.81 24.47
CA TYR A 60 0.26 15.47 24.11
C TYR A 60 -0.78 14.42 24.52
N PRO A 61 -1.38 13.70 23.56
CA PRO A 61 -2.27 12.60 23.91
C PRO A 61 -1.40 11.43 24.36
N SER A 62 -1.61 10.95 25.59
CA SER A 62 -1.02 9.71 26.12
C SER A 62 -1.62 8.44 25.47
N THR A 63 -1.92 8.49 24.17
CA THR A 63 -2.66 7.46 23.44
C THR A 63 -1.70 6.62 22.60
N THR A 64 -1.78 5.30 22.77
CA THR A 64 -1.07 4.33 21.95
C THR A 64 -2.06 3.27 21.42
N ILE A 65 -1.55 2.27 20.70
CA ILE A 65 -2.40 1.16 20.27
C ILE A 65 -2.77 0.32 21.50
N HIS A 66 -4.05 0.37 21.90
CA HIS A 66 -4.57 -0.31 23.08
C HIS A 66 -4.25 -1.82 23.08
N LYS A 67 -3.99 -2.42 24.26
CA LYS A 67 -3.58 -3.83 24.39
C LYS A 67 -4.57 -4.82 23.77
N THR A 68 -5.87 -4.56 23.89
CA THR A 68 -6.93 -5.45 23.37
C THR A 68 -7.16 -5.32 21.86
N SER A 69 -6.56 -4.33 21.20
CA SER A 69 -6.77 -4.10 19.77
C SER A 69 -6.28 -5.29 18.92
N ASN A 70 -6.88 -5.50 17.75
CA ASN A 70 -6.49 -6.57 16.84
C ASN A 70 -5.26 -6.17 15.99
N HIS A 71 -4.11 -6.05 16.65
CA HIS A 71 -2.82 -5.73 16.04
C HIS A 71 -1.74 -6.74 16.46
N PRO A 72 -0.69 -6.93 15.64
CA PRO A 72 0.49 -7.67 16.05
C PRO A 72 1.13 -7.05 17.30
N THR A 73 1.60 -7.89 18.22
CA THR A 73 2.23 -7.45 19.49
C THR A 73 3.41 -6.50 19.25
N SER A 74 4.20 -6.72 18.19
CA SER A 74 5.32 -5.86 17.84
C SER A 74 4.90 -4.43 17.50
N GLN A 75 3.76 -4.24 16.84
CA GLN A 75 3.22 -2.92 16.52
C GLN A 75 2.65 -2.22 17.76
N LYS A 76 2.04 -2.97 18.68
CA LYS A 76 1.56 -2.39 19.94
C LYS A 76 2.72 -1.93 20.83
N GLN A 77 3.77 -2.73 20.89
CA GLN A 77 4.95 -2.46 21.70
C GLN A 77 5.89 -1.41 21.10
N SER A 78 5.79 -1.07 19.82
CA SER A 78 6.77 -0.20 19.15
C SER A 78 6.84 1.20 19.77
N ALA A 79 5.70 1.75 20.20
CA ALA A 79 5.66 3.04 20.89
C ALA A 79 6.43 3.00 22.20
N TYR A 80 6.21 1.98 23.03
CA TYR A 80 6.93 1.81 24.30
C TYR A 80 8.41 1.52 24.10
N ARG A 81 8.78 0.69 23.11
CA ARG A 81 10.19 0.47 22.74
C ARG A 81 10.89 1.76 22.36
N TYR A 82 10.21 2.64 21.62
CA TYR A 82 10.74 3.96 21.30
C TYR A 82 10.94 4.81 22.57
N LEU A 83 9.94 4.87 23.46
CA LEU A 83 10.03 5.64 24.71
C LEU A 83 11.14 5.13 25.64
N ILE A 84 11.27 3.81 25.77
CA ILE A 84 12.33 3.16 26.56
C ILE A 84 13.70 3.41 25.94
N ASN A 85 13.83 3.25 24.62
CA ASN A 85 15.10 3.51 23.95
C ASN A 85 15.52 4.99 24.11
N ARG A 86 14.56 5.91 24.05
CA ARG A 86 14.78 7.32 24.33
C ARG A 86 15.24 7.54 25.77
N LEU A 87 14.54 6.95 26.74
CA LEU A 87 14.87 7.02 28.16
C LEU A 87 16.30 6.52 28.46
N GLN A 88 16.73 5.44 27.79
CA GLN A 88 18.06 4.84 27.96
C GLN A 88 19.17 5.57 27.19
N SER A 89 18.84 6.18 26.04
CA SER A 89 19.84 6.84 25.19
C SER A 89 20.16 8.26 25.64
N TYR A 90 19.27 8.91 26.39
CA TYR A 90 19.44 10.31 26.80
C TYR A 90 20.19 10.41 28.14
N PRO A 91 21.13 11.35 28.30
CA PRO A 91 21.87 11.55 29.54
C PRO A 91 21.03 12.30 30.59
N LEU A 92 19.94 11.67 31.05
CA LEU A 92 19.03 12.24 32.05
C LEU A 92 19.62 12.16 33.46
N SER A 93 19.33 13.16 34.30
CA SER A 93 19.58 13.04 35.74
C SER A 93 18.72 11.91 36.36
N PRO A 94 19.14 11.28 37.48
CA PRO A 94 18.38 10.19 38.09
C PRO A 94 16.92 10.55 38.43
N ASN A 95 16.68 11.80 38.82
CA ASN A 95 15.33 12.32 39.10
C ASN A 95 14.50 12.42 37.80
N ASN A 96 15.07 12.99 36.74
CA ASN A 96 14.38 13.12 35.45
C ASN A 96 14.11 11.76 34.80
N TYR A 97 15.03 10.80 34.98
CA TYR A 97 14.85 9.42 34.57
C TYR A 97 13.64 8.77 35.25
N GLN A 98 13.54 8.89 36.58
CA GLN A 98 12.41 8.32 37.34
C GLN A 98 11.09 8.98 36.97
N LYS A 99 11.06 10.30 36.82
CA LYS A 99 9.86 11.03 36.37
C LYS A 99 9.38 10.53 35.01
N GLU A 100 10.29 10.41 34.05
CA GLU A 100 9.98 9.92 32.71
C GLU A 100 9.45 8.47 32.74
N LEU A 101 10.09 7.61 33.53
CA LEU A 101 9.68 6.22 33.68
C LEU A 101 8.26 6.11 34.27
N GLN A 102 7.91 6.93 35.25
CA GLN A 102 6.55 6.98 35.80
C GLN A 102 5.51 7.39 34.74
N ILE A 103 5.85 8.36 33.87
CA ILE A 103 4.95 8.76 32.78
C ILE A 103 4.77 7.61 31.77
N ILE A 104 5.83 6.86 31.47
CA ILE A 104 5.73 5.68 30.59
C ILE A 104 4.81 4.62 31.22
N TYR A 105 4.95 4.33 32.52
CA TYR A 105 4.06 3.41 33.22
C TYR A 105 2.61 3.89 33.22
N GLN A 106 2.37 5.18 33.49
CA GLN A 106 1.03 5.75 33.46
C GLN A 106 0.41 5.59 32.06
N THR A 107 1.14 6.00 31.02
CA THR A 107 0.72 5.84 29.61
C THR A 107 0.46 4.37 29.28
N ALA A 108 1.25 3.43 29.80
CA ALA A 108 1.04 2.01 29.63
C ALA A 108 -0.28 1.55 30.25
N THR A 109 -0.53 1.91 31.51
CA THR A 109 -1.74 1.54 32.24
C THR A 109 -3.01 2.11 31.60
N GLU A 110 -2.99 3.37 31.14
CA GLU A 110 -4.11 4.01 30.44
C GLU A 110 -4.47 3.31 29.13
N ASN A 111 -3.51 2.63 28.49
CA ASN A 111 -3.71 1.87 27.25
C ASN A 111 -3.84 0.34 27.48
N GLY A 112 -4.04 -0.07 28.73
CA GLY A 112 -4.31 -1.46 29.13
C GLY A 112 -3.07 -2.35 29.26
N PHE A 113 -1.86 -1.79 29.24
CA PHE A 113 -0.61 -2.54 29.50
C PHE A 113 -0.28 -2.59 30.98
N SER A 114 0.29 -3.72 31.41
CA SER A 114 0.73 -3.90 32.80
C SER A 114 2.15 -3.33 32.99
N ARG A 115 2.55 -3.04 34.23
CA ARG A 115 3.92 -2.55 34.49
C ARG A 115 4.95 -3.61 34.15
N GLU A 116 4.63 -4.88 34.40
CA GLU A 116 5.45 -6.03 34.09
C GLU A 116 5.71 -6.15 32.57
N ASP A 117 4.76 -5.74 31.73
CA ASP A 117 4.96 -5.70 30.27
C ASP A 117 6.04 -4.68 29.88
N ILE A 118 6.09 -3.54 30.58
CA ILE A 118 7.08 -2.48 30.37
C ILE A 118 8.43 -2.89 30.94
N ASP A 119 8.47 -3.52 32.12
CA ASP A 119 9.71 -4.00 32.72
C ASP A 119 10.39 -5.06 31.85
N LYS A 120 9.62 -5.96 31.24
CA LYS A 120 10.13 -6.89 30.23
C LYS A 120 10.76 -6.19 29.04
N LEU A 121 10.18 -5.07 28.60
CA LEU A 121 10.74 -4.26 27.50
C LEU A 121 11.99 -3.48 27.94
N LEU A 122 12.05 -3.02 29.20
CA LEU A 122 13.19 -2.33 29.77
C LEU A 122 14.42 -3.26 29.89
N ASN A 123 14.18 -4.47 30.37
CA ASN A 123 15.20 -5.51 30.58
C ASN A 123 15.57 -6.25 29.28
N SER A 124 14.77 -6.09 28.22
CA SER A 124 15.06 -6.55 26.87
C SER A 124 16.19 -5.69 26.28
N ASN A 125 17.41 -5.89 26.75
CA ASN A 125 18.61 -5.27 26.20
C ASN A 125 18.66 -5.54 24.69
N ASN A 126 18.76 -4.47 23.89
CA ASN A 126 18.86 -4.49 22.43
C ASN A 126 20.14 -5.20 21.94
N ILE A 127 20.21 -6.54 22.05
CA ILE A 127 21.28 -7.36 21.48
C ILE A 127 20.69 -8.61 20.83
N LYS A 128 19.88 -8.40 19.81
CA LYS A 128 19.93 -9.24 18.61
C LYS A 128 19.93 -8.32 17.41
N LYS A 129 21.09 -7.75 17.10
CA LYS A 129 21.37 -7.38 15.71
C LYS A 129 21.33 -8.71 14.96
N ASN A 130 20.18 -9.06 14.37
CA ASN A 130 20.17 -10.08 13.33
C ASN A 130 21.09 -9.54 12.25
N THR A 131 22.30 -10.10 12.19
CA THR A 131 23.31 -9.84 11.17
C THR A 131 22.86 -10.31 9.79
N GLU A 132 21.81 -11.13 9.75
CA GLU A 132 21.14 -11.55 8.52
C GLU A 132 20.08 -10.52 8.14
N ASN A 133 20.41 -9.67 7.17
CA ASN A 133 19.41 -8.89 6.45
C ASN A 133 18.50 -9.88 5.71
N PRO A 134 17.19 -9.90 5.99
CA PRO A 134 16.30 -10.80 5.27
C PRO A 134 16.29 -10.43 3.77
N THR A 135 16.52 -11.43 2.93
CA THR A 135 16.63 -11.29 1.48
C THR A 135 15.28 -10.99 0.82
N THR A 136 14.16 -11.35 1.46
CA THR A 136 12.82 -11.13 0.90
C THR A 136 11.77 -10.88 1.98
N TYR A 137 10.95 -9.85 1.80
CA TYR A 137 9.81 -9.53 2.66
C TYR A 137 8.48 -9.83 1.94
N ALA A 138 7.51 -10.35 2.69
CA ALA A 138 6.13 -10.52 2.22
C ALA A 138 5.14 -9.84 3.16
N SER A 139 4.21 -9.08 2.58
CA SER A 139 3.15 -8.41 3.34
C SER A 139 2.00 -9.35 3.67
N PHE A 140 1.60 -9.42 4.94
CA PHE A 140 0.46 -10.20 5.43
C PHE A 140 -0.54 -9.30 6.15
N THR A 141 -1.83 -9.49 5.90
CA THR A 141 -2.86 -8.85 6.72
C THR A 141 -2.98 -9.61 8.05
N TYR A 142 -2.79 -8.91 9.17
CA TYR A 142 -3.00 -9.47 10.49
C TYR A 142 -4.50 -9.56 10.78
N VAL A 143 -5.00 -10.78 10.94
CA VAL A 143 -6.41 -11.06 11.28
C VAL A 143 -6.52 -11.48 12.74
N GLY A 144 -5.46 -12.03 13.32
CA GLY A 144 -5.40 -12.45 14.72
C GLY A 144 -4.20 -13.37 14.99
N PRO A 145 -4.17 -14.03 16.16
CA PRO A 145 -3.08 -14.94 16.54
C PRO A 145 -2.83 -16.05 15.52
N GLU A 146 -3.89 -16.50 14.83
CA GLU A 146 -3.83 -17.52 13.79
C GLU A 146 -2.93 -17.13 12.59
N THR A 147 -2.81 -15.82 12.31
CA THR A 147 -1.91 -15.33 11.24
C THR A 147 -0.45 -15.71 11.53
N HIS A 148 -0.07 -15.92 12.80
CA HIS A 148 1.28 -16.36 13.16
C HIS A 148 1.58 -17.79 12.68
N LYS A 149 0.60 -18.70 12.65
CA LYS A 149 0.82 -20.08 12.17
C LYS A 149 1.23 -20.09 10.68
N ILE A 150 0.52 -19.30 9.88
CA ILE A 150 0.79 -19.15 8.45
C ILE A 150 2.16 -18.49 8.24
N THR A 151 2.40 -17.37 8.91
CA THR A 151 3.65 -16.61 8.72
C THR A 151 4.88 -17.35 9.24
N ASN A 152 4.76 -18.16 10.30
CA ASN A 152 5.85 -19.02 10.77
C ASN A 152 6.19 -20.12 9.75
N SER A 153 5.20 -20.64 9.03
CA SER A 153 5.44 -21.59 7.93
C SER A 153 6.19 -20.91 6.77
N VAL A 154 5.81 -19.67 6.43
CA VAL A 154 6.46 -18.88 5.38
C VAL A 154 7.91 -18.50 5.74
N LYS A 155 8.19 -18.20 7.01
CA LYS A 155 9.56 -17.92 7.49
C LYS A 155 10.55 -19.05 7.20
N LYS A 156 10.11 -20.32 7.21
CA LYS A 156 10.96 -21.48 6.91
C LYS A 156 11.55 -21.44 5.50
N TYR A 157 10.90 -20.72 4.59
CA TYR A 157 11.34 -20.56 3.20
C TYR A 157 12.15 -19.28 2.97
N GLY A 158 12.72 -18.67 4.03
CA GLY A 158 13.55 -17.48 3.92
C GLY A 158 12.78 -16.17 3.70
N VAL A 159 11.45 -16.18 3.81
CA VAL A 159 10.61 -14.99 3.61
C VAL A 159 10.20 -14.38 4.94
N THR A 160 10.55 -13.11 5.14
CA THR A 160 10.20 -12.39 6.37
C THR A 160 8.80 -11.76 6.27
N PRO A 161 7.87 -12.12 7.17
CA PRO A 161 6.52 -11.57 7.15
C PRO A 161 6.49 -10.16 7.73
N ALA A 162 5.92 -9.23 6.97
CA ALA A 162 5.59 -7.88 7.40
C ALA A 162 4.07 -7.76 7.58
N PHE A 163 3.62 -7.45 8.78
CA PHE A 163 2.18 -7.38 9.09
C PHE A 163 1.58 -6.02 8.74
N LYS A 164 0.39 -6.04 8.14
CA LYS A 164 -0.47 -4.88 7.86
C LYS A 164 -1.83 -5.09 8.53
N THR A 165 -2.46 -4.01 8.97
CA THR A 165 -3.83 -4.06 9.49
C THR A 165 -4.77 -3.31 8.55
N ASN A 166 -5.97 -3.87 8.34
CA ASN A 166 -7.01 -3.26 7.49
C ASN A 166 -8.03 -2.43 8.30
N ASN A 167 -8.00 -2.53 9.63
CA ASN A 167 -8.92 -1.86 10.56
C ASN A 167 -8.47 -0.42 10.84
N ARG A 168 -8.31 0.39 9.78
CA ARG A 168 -7.99 1.81 9.95
C ARG A 168 -9.25 2.56 10.37
N ILE A 169 -9.15 3.39 11.40
CA ILE A 169 -10.25 4.25 11.87
C ILE A 169 -10.86 5.05 10.71
N GLN A 170 -10.03 5.52 9.78
CA GLN A 170 -10.45 6.21 8.56
C GLN A 170 -11.53 5.45 7.76
N ASN A 171 -11.46 4.12 7.71
CA ASN A 171 -12.44 3.32 6.95
C ASN A 171 -13.84 3.36 7.59
N TYR A 172 -13.91 3.60 8.90
CA TYR A 172 -15.17 3.69 9.65
C TYR A 172 -15.71 5.12 9.69
N ILE A 173 -14.82 6.11 9.85
CA ILE A 173 -15.20 7.53 9.92
C ILE A 173 -15.53 8.09 8.53
N CYS A 174 -14.80 7.66 7.50
CA CYS A 174 -14.99 8.10 6.12
C CYS A 174 -15.34 6.90 5.23
N PRO A 175 -16.54 6.32 5.37
CA PRO A 175 -16.97 5.27 4.47
C PRO A 175 -17.00 5.82 3.04
N LYS A 176 -16.53 5.02 2.08
CA LYS A 176 -16.69 5.38 0.67
C LYS A 176 -18.19 5.38 0.35
N PRO A 177 -18.69 6.36 -0.40
CA PRO A 177 -20.10 6.37 -0.79
C PRO A 177 -20.43 5.09 -1.57
N ASP A 178 -21.64 4.57 -1.35
CA ASP A 178 -22.13 3.40 -2.07
C ASP A 178 -22.20 3.71 -3.56
N GLN A 179 -21.28 3.11 -4.31
CA GLN A 179 -21.28 3.24 -5.76
C GLN A 179 -22.38 2.37 -6.35
N LYS A 180 -23.25 2.97 -7.17
CA LYS A 180 -24.29 2.27 -7.94
C LYS A 180 -23.66 1.11 -8.71
N VAL A 181 -24.32 -0.04 -8.72
CA VAL A 181 -23.83 -1.29 -9.33
C VAL A 181 -23.41 -1.08 -10.80
N LEU A 182 -24.18 -0.28 -11.53
CA LEU A 182 -23.95 0.03 -12.94
C LEU A 182 -22.67 0.85 -13.21
N ASP A 183 -22.18 1.58 -12.22
CA ASP A 183 -20.96 2.38 -12.33
C ASP A 183 -19.70 1.62 -11.87
N CYS A 184 -19.88 0.40 -11.36
CA CYS A 184 -18.77 -0.44 -10.92
C CYS A 184 -18.11 -1.20 -12.07
N SER A 185 -16.84 -1.53 -11.87
CA SER A 185 -16.09 -2.51 -12.66
C SER A 185 -16.10 -3.87 -11.94
N GLY A 186 -15.94 -4.95 -12.70
CA GLY A 186 -15.91 -6.28 -12.12
C GLY A 186 -16.32 -7.41 -13.06
N VAL A 187 -16.57 -8.58 -12.46
CA VAL A 187 -17.17 -9.73 -13.14
C VAL A 187 -18.68 -9.62 -13.06
N TYR A 188 -19.32 -9.71 -14.21
CA TYR A 188 -20.75 -9.58 -14.38
C TYR A 188 -21.34 -10.79 -15.11
N LYS A 189 -22.64 -10.94 -14.93
CA LYS A 189 -23.48 -11.98 -15.50
C LYS A 189 -24.57 -11.32 -16.34
N LEU A 190 -24.73 -11.79 -17.57
CA LEU A 190 -25.86 -11.49 -18.45
C LEU A 190 -26.71 -12.74 -18.61
N GLN A 191 -27.98 -12.67 -18.25
CA GLN A 191 -28.93 -13.75 -18.40
C GLN A 191 -29.90 -13.43 -19.54
N CYS A 192 -30.14 -14.40 -20.42
CA CYS A 192 -31.22 -14.28 -21.40
C CYS A 192 -32.58 -14.36 -20.69
N ASN A 193 -33.58 -13.62 -21.17
CA ASN A 193 -34.91 -13.65 -20.55
C ASN A 193 -35.76 -14.83 -20.99
N ILE A 194 -35.46 -15.38 -22.18
CA ILE A 194 -36.27 -16.42 -22.82
C ILE A 194 -35.68 -17.79 -22.50
N CYS A 195 -34.35 -17.92 -22.45
CA CYS A 195 -33.68 -19.17 -22.10
C CYS A 195 -32.79 -19.03 -20.84
N ASP A 196 -32.50 -20.15 -20.21
CA ASP A 196 -31.68 -20.22 -18.99
C ASP A 196 -30.17 -20.05 -19.25
N LEU A 197 -29.78 -19.60 -20.45
CA LEU A 197 -28.39 -19.42 -20.83
C LEU A 197 -27.83 -18.10 -20.28
N VAL A 198 -26.57 -18.19 -19.85
CA VAL A 198 -25.88 -17.14 -19.11
C VAL A 198 -24.54 -16.84 -19.78
N TYR A 199 -24.27 -15.56 -20.01
CA TYR A 199 -22.95 -15.06 -20.38
C TYR A 199 -22.25 -14.48 -19.15
N ILE A 200 -20.99 -14.86 -18.94
CA ILE A 200 -20.16 -14.33 -17.86
C ILE A 200 -19.00 -13.56 -18.48
N GLY A 201 -18.77 -12.34 -18.04
CA GLY A 201 -17.65 -11.56 -18.52
C GLY A 201 -17.10 -10.64 -17.46
N GLN A 202 -15.88 -10.17 -17.69
CA GLN A 202 -15.30 -9.08 -16.92
C GLN A 202 -15.35 -7.74 -17.66
N THR A 203 -15.40 -6.65 -16.89
CA THR A 203 -15.19 -5.30 -17.38
C THR A 203 -14.29 -4.52 -16.42
N GLY A 204 -13.31 -3.81 -16.97
CA GLY A 204 -12.51 -2.83 -16.23
C GLY A 204 -13.11 -1.42 -16.22
N ARG A 205 -14.14 -1.19 -17.05
CA ARG A 205 -14.88 0.09 -17.14
C ARG A 205 -16.19 -0.01 -16.36
N ARG A 206 -17.05 1.01 -16.47
CA ARG A 206 -18.40 0.98 -15.92
C ARG A 206 -19.19 -0.17 -16.56
N LEU A 207 -19.98 -0.85 -15.74
CA LEU A 207 -20.81 -1.97 -16.19
C LEU A 207 -21.89 -1.53 -17.18
N SER A 208 -22.46 -0.34 -16.97
CA SER A 208 -23.43 0.28 -17.88
C SER A 208 -22.91 0.42 -19.30
N ASP A 209 -21.67 0.88 -19.47
CA ASP A 209 -21.04 1.03 -20.77
C ASP A 209 -20.85 -0.33 -21.45
N ARG A 210 -20.40 -1.32 -20.69
CA ARG A 210 -20.22 -2.69 -21.22
C ARG A 210 -21.55 -3.30 -21.66
N TYR A 211 -22.64 -3.05 -20.93
CA TYR A 211 -23.98 -3.50 -21.32
C TYR A 211 -24.46 -2.81 -22.60
N LYS A 212 -24.24 -1.50 -22.73
CA LYS A 212 -24.55 -0.75 -23.97
C LYS A 212 -23.77 -1.28 -25.17
N GLU A 213 -22.52 -1.70 -25.00
CA GLU A 213 -21.73 -2.34 -26.07
C GLU A 213 -22.39 -3.63 -26.56
N HIS A 214 -22.90 -4.47 -25.66
CA HIS A 214 -23.67 -5.69 -26.02
C HIS A 214 -24.96 -5.35 -26.76
N LEU A 215 -25.73 -4.37 -26.28
CA LEU A 215 -26.96 -3.94 -26.95
C LEU A 215 -26.68 -3.31 -28.32
N ALA A 216 -25.60 -2.53 -28.45
CA ALA A 216 -25.19 -1.96 -29.72
C ALA A 216 -24.75 -3.04 -30.72
N ALA A 217 -24.05 -4.07 -30.27
CA ALA A 217 -23.68 -5.21 -31.12
C ALA A 217 -24.93 -5.96 -31.62
N PHE A 218 -25.94 -6.16 -30.76
CA PHE A 218 -27.23 -6.73 -31.15
C PHE A 218 -27.94 -5.85 -32.20
N LYS A 219 -28.08 -4.54 -31.95
CA LYS A 219 -28.73 -3.60 -32.89
C LYS A 219 -28.04 -3.52 -34.25
N LEU A 220 -26.72 -3.66 -34.27
CA LEU A 220 -25.91 -3.61 -35.49
C LEU A 220 -25.70 -4.99 -36.14
N ASN A 221 -26.35 -6.04 -35.63
CA ASN A 221 -26.19 -7.43 -36.08
C ASN A 221 -24.72 -7.89 -36.15
N LYS A 222 -23.90 -7.47 -35.17
CA LYS A 222 -22.48 -7.83 -35.08
C LYS A 222 -22.29 -9.08 -34.24
N LEU A 223 -21.80 -10.15 -34.86
CA LEU A 223 -21.51 -11.44 -34.22
C LEU A 223 -20.17 -11.46 -33.46
N THR A 224 -19.75 -10.33 -32.89
CA THR A 224 -18.45 -10.20 -32.21
C THR A 224 -18.50 -10.49 -30.71
N LEU A 225 -19.69 -10.42 -30.11
CA LEU A 225 -19.92 -10.64 -28.69
C LEU A 225 -20.86 -11.83 -28.51
N ASN A 226 -20.48 -12.81 -27.69
CA ASN A 226 -21.22 -14.06 -27.54
C ASN A 226 -22.68 -13.85 -27.11
N TYR A 227 -22.93 -12.93 -26.19
CA TYR A 227 -24.30 -12.61 -25.76
C TYR A 227 -25.13 -12.02 -26.90
N ALA A 228 -24.59 -11.07 -27.67
CA ALA A 228 -25.29 -10.51 -28.83
C ALA A 228 -25.52 -11.56 -29.93
N THR A 229 -24.51 -12.40 -30.18
CA THR A 229 -24.56 -13.51 -31.15
C THR A 229 -25.67 -14.51 -30.79
N HIS A 230 -25.79 -14.87 -29.51
CA HIS A 230 -26.87 -15.71 -29.02
C HIS A 230 -28.25 -15.09 -29.26
N LEU A 231 -28.42 -13.80 -28.94
CA LEU A 231 -29.69 -13.11 -29.14
C LEU A 231 -30.11 -13.07 -30.62
N ILE A 232 -29.16 -12.77 -31.53
CA ILE A 232 -29.41 -12.73 -32.97
C ILE A 232 -29.76 -14.13 -33.50
N ASN A 233 -28.94 -15.14 -33.19
CA ASN A 233 -29.11 -16.48 -33.73
C ASN A 233 -30.36 -17.19 -33.20
N SER A 234 -30.77 -16.88 -31.96
CA SER A 234 -31.92 -17.50 -31.31
C SER A 234 -33.20 -16.67 -31.45
N ASN A 235 -33.16 -15.53 -32.18
CA ASN A 235 -34.26 -14.56 -32.27
C ASN A 235 -34.81 -14.15 -30.88
N HIS A 236 -33.92 -13.93 -29.92
CA HIS A 236 -34.28 -13.50 -28.57
C HIS A 236 -34.09 -11.99 -28.39
N GLU A 237 -34.97 -11.36 -27.62
CA GLU A 237 -34.85 -9.93 -27.33
C GLU A 237 -34.11 -9.65 -26.00
N PRO A 238 -33.26 -8.61 -25.97
CA PRO A 238 -32.65 -8.16 -24.72
C PRO A 238 -33.71 -7.47 -23.85
N GLY A 239 -33.85 -7.94 -22.62
CA GLY A 239 -34.81 -7.38 -21.65
C GLY A 239 -34.20 -6.29 -20.76
N PRO A 240 -34.98 -5.84 -19.74
CA PRO A 240 -34.58 -4.72 -18.92
C PRO A 240 -33.30 -5.04 -18.13
N PRO A 241 -32.39 -4.06 -17.98
CA PRO A 241 -31.09 -4.26 -17.34
C PRO A 241 -31.21 -4.79 -15.90
N GLU A 242 -32.30 -4.47 -15.19
CA GLU A 242 -32.52 -4.93 -13.82
C GLU A 242 -32.67 -6.45 -13.68
N LYS A 243 -33.18 -7.12 -14.74
CA LYS A 243 -33.36 -8.57 -14.76
C LYS A 243 -32.22 -9.29 -15.48
N THR A 244 -31.70 -8.68 -16.55
CA THR A 244 -30.69 -9.31 -17.39
C THR A 244 -29.28 -9.18 -16.84
N LEU A 245 -28.96 -8.06 -16.19
CA LEU A 245 -27.60 -7.70 -15.81
C LEU A 245 -27.41 -7.79 -14.29
N THR A 246 -26.48 -8.64 -13.87
CA THR A 246 -26.12 -8.80 -12.46
C THR A 246 -24.60 -8.69 -12.29
N LEU A 247 -24.17 -7.93 -11.29
CA LEU A 247 -22.75 -7.82 -10.94
C LEU A 247 -22.40 -8.88 -9.88
N ILE A 248 -21.55 -9.84 -10.24
CA ILE A 248 -21.18 -10.95 -9.34
C ILE A 248 -20.11 -10.49 -8.35
N ARG A 249 -19.05 -9.83 -8.85
CA ARG A 249 -17.90 -9.41 -8.04
C ARG A 249 -17.38 -8.06 -8.51
N LYS A 250 -17.39 -7.07 -7.60
CA LYS A 250 -16.70 -5.78 -7.80
C LYS A 250 -15.19 -5.98 -7.80
N GLY A 251 -14.48 -5.38 -8.75
CA GLY A 251 -13.03 -5.43 -8.78
C GLY A 251 -12.41 -4.76 -10.01
N ASN A 252 -11.17 -4.33 -9.85
CA ASN A 252 -10.39 -3.73 -10.94
C ASN A 252 -9.77 -4.82 -11.82
N LYS A 253 -9.52 -4.49 -13.09
CA LYS A 253 -8.86 -5.39 -14.05
C LYS A 253 -7.50 -5.84 -13.52
N GLY A 254 -7.25 -7.14 -13.58
CA GLY A 254 -6.01 -7.72 -13.09
C GLY A 254 -6.13 -9.24 -12.91
N THR A 255 -5.05 -9.87 -12.45
CA THR A 255 -4.97 -11.33 -12.27
C THR A 255 -6.06 -11.87 -11.37
N ARG A 256 -6.36 -11.18 -10.27
CA ARG A 256 -7.44 -11.57 -9.35
C ARG A 256 -8.82 -11.56 -10.03
N LEU A 257 -9.08 -10.59 -10.90
CA LEU A 257 -10.35 -10.50 -11.62
C LEU A 257 -10.46 -11.58 -12.69
N ASN A 258 -9.37 -11.85 -13.43
CA ASN A 258 -9.30 -12.95 -14.41
C ASN A 258 -9.57 -14.32 -13.77
N VAL A 259 -8.96 -14.57 -12.60
CA VAL A 259 -9.18 -15.83 -11.85
C VAL A 259 -10.62 -15.92 -11.37
N THR A 260 -11.21 -14.79 -10.96
CA THR A 260 -12.61 -14.74 -10.51
C THR A 260 -13.56 -15.01 -11.67
N GLU A 261 -13.34 -14.38 -12.83
CA GLU A 261 -14.12 -14.61 -14.06
C GLU A 261 -14.08 -16.09 -14.45
N ASN A 262 -12.89 -16.68 -14.54
CA ASN A 262 -12.73 -18.09 -14.88
C ASN A 262 -13.38 -19.03 -13.88
N LEU A 263 -13.35 -18.70 -12.59
CA LEU A 263 -14.00 -19.47 -11.55
C LEU A 263 -15.53 -19.45 -11.70
N GLU A 264 -16.11 -18.30 -12.03
CA GLU A 264 -17.55 -18.19 -12.27
C GLU A 264 -17.96 -18.87 -13.59
N ILE A 265 -17.17 -18.72 -14.66
CA ILE A 265 -17.33 -19.49 -15.90
C ILE A 265 -17.34 -20.98 -15.61
N TYR A 266 -16.38 -21.47 -14.81
CA TYR A 266 -16.29 -22.88 -14.46
C TYR A 266 -17.51 -23.40 -13.69
N LYS A 267 -18.00 -22.63 -12.70
CA LYS A 267 -19.20 -22.98 -11.93
C LYS A 267 -20.42 -23.14 -12.83
N HIS A 268 -20.62 -22.20 -13.76
CA HIS A 268 -21.78 -22.20 -14.65
C HIS A 268 -21.65 -23.17 -15.83
N SER A 269 -20.42 -23.46 -16.26
CA SER A 269 -20.11 -24.52 -17.23
C SER A 269 -20.52 -25.90 -16.71
N ARG A 270 -20.31 -26.21 -15.42
CA ARG A 270 -20.76 -27.49 -14.84
C ARG A 270 -22.27 -27.72 -14.90
N ILE A 271 -23.05 -26.64 -15.03
CA ILE A 271 -24.52 -26.68 -15.09
C ILE A 271 -24.99 -26.64 -16.56
N ASN A 272 -24.07 -26.57 -17.54
CA ASN A 272 -24.34 -26.45 -18.98
C ASN A 272 -25.23 -25.26 -19.37
N ARG A 273 -25.15 -24.15 -18.62
CA ARG A 273 -25.95 -22.93 -18.83
C ARG A 273 -25.13 -21.75 -19.34
N ILE A 274 -24.02 -21.99 -20.05
CA ILE A 274 -23.05 -20.93 -20.36
C ILE A 274 -22.95 -20.63 -21.86
N LEU A 275 -22.87 -19.33 -22.19
CA LEU A 275 -22.72 -18.80 -23.56
C LEU A 275 -21.26 -18.52 -23.96
N ASN A 276 -20.32 -18.70 -23.03
CA ASN A 276 -18.91 -18.43 -23.28
C ASN A 276 -18.32 -19.57 -24.14
N ASP A 277 -17.65 -19.23 -25.24
CA ASP A 277 -17.04 -20.23 -26.14
C ASP A 277 -15.81 -20.91 -25.52
N CYS A 278 -15.23 -20.28 -24.49
CA CYS A 278 -14.03 -20.74 -23.80
C CYS A 278 -14.33 -21.82 -22.75
N ILE A 279 -14.95 -22.94 -23.14
CA ILE A 279 -15.06 -24.14 -22.29
C ILE A 279 -13.97 -25.13 -22.71
N ASN A 280 -12.68 -24.73 -22.64
CA ASN A 280 -11.62 -25.72 -22.73
C ASN A 280 -11.63 -26.52 -21.42
N SER A 281 -12.00 -27.80 -21.54
CA SER A 281 -12.07 -28.83 -20.52
C SER A 281 -10.71 -29.20 -19.90
N GLU A 282 -9.75 -28.28 -19.85
CA GLU A 282 -8.49 -28.52 -19.16
C GLU A 282 -8.65 -28.24 -17.67
N ALA A 283 -8.58 -29.30 -16.89
CA ALA A 283 -8.45 -29.29 -15.44
C ALA A 283 -7.15 -28.57 -15.02
N ASN A 284 -7.14 -27.23 -15.01
CA ASN A 284 -6.26 -26.33 -14.21
C ASN A 284 -6.11 -24.90 -14.78
N ILE A 285 -7.11 -24.34 -15.47
CA ILE A 285 -7.06 -22.91 -15.88
C ILE A 285 -6.81 -21.99 -14.67
N LEU A 286 -7.45 -22.29 -13.52
CA LEU A 286 -7.26 -21.55 -12.27
C LEU A 286 -5.81 -21.60 -11.77
N PHE A 287 -5.17 -22.78 -11.78
CA PHE A 287 -3.78 -22.94 -11.36
C PHE A 287 -2.78 -22.28 -12.32
N LYS A 288 -2.99 -22.42 -13.64
CA LYS A 288 -2.15 -21.76 -14.67
C LYS A 288 -2.17 -20.23 -14.52
N GLN A 289 -3.32 -19.64 -14.21
CA GLN A 289 -3.42 -18.18 -14.00
C GLN A 289 -2.77 -17.70 -12.70
N ILE A 290 -2.82 -18.50 -11.63
CA ILE A 290 -2.12 -18.20 -10.38
C ILE A 290 -0.60 -18.22 -10.58
N LEU A 291 -0.08 -19.18 -11.35
CA LEU A 291 1.35 -19.32 -11.64
C LEU A 291 1.89 -18.22 -12.56
N THR A 292 1.15 -17.88 -13.62
CA THR A 292 1.54 -16.80 -14.56
C THR A 292 1.49 -15.40 -13.93
N GLY A 293 0.59 -15.18 -12.96
CA GLY A 293 0.53 -13.94 -12.20
C GLY A 293 1.72 -13.67 -11.27
N LYS A 294 2.57 -14.69 -10.99
CA LYS A 294 3.84 -14.54 -10.26
C LYS A 294 4.97 -14.06 -11.19
N ARG A 295 5.11 -14.68 -12.37
CA ARG A 295 6.19 -14.35 -13.34
C ARG A 295 6.18 -12.91 -13.82
N LYS A 296 5.00 -12.27 -13.95
CA LYS A 296 4.89 -10.86 -14.35
C LYS A 296 5.45 -9.88 -13.30
N ARG A 297 5.41 -10.21 -12.01
CA ARG A 297 5.98 -9.35 -10.96
C ARG A 297 7.50 -9.45 -10.93
N GLU A 298 8.02 -10.65 -11.17
CA GLU A 298 9.47 -10.91 -11.26
C GLU A 298 10.11 -10.16 -12.44
N SER A 299 9.45 -10.10 -13.61
CA SER A 299 9.95 -9.35 -14.78
C SER A 299 9.91 -7.82 -14.61
N ASP A 300 8.93 -7.30 -13.85
CA ASP A 300 8.81 -5.86 -13.58
C ASP A 300 9.85 -5.38 -12.54
N ASP A 301 10.25 -6.28 -11.62
CA ASP A 301 11.32 -6.05 -10.65
C ASP A 301 12.73 -6.08 -11.32
N GLU A 302 12.97 -6.99 -12.28
CA GLU A 302 14.22 -7.04 -13.05
C GLU A 302 14.42 -5.82 -13.97
N GLY A 303 13.35 -5.32 -14.61
CA GLY A 303 13.40 -4.11 -15.43
C GLY A 303 13.74 -2.85 -14.63
N SER A 304 13.32 -2.80 -13.36
CA SER A 304 13.56 -1.68 -12.45
C SER A 304 15.02 -1.64 -11.94
N GLN A 305 15.67 -2.78 -11.76
CA GLN A 305 17.09 -2.84 -11.36
C GLN A 305 18.05 -2.42 -12.49
N VAL A 306 17.71 -2.70 -13.76
CA VAL A 306 18.52 -2.30 -14.92
C VAL A 306 18.53 -0.78 -15.12
N GLN A 307 17.44 -0.08 -14.75
CA GLN A 307 17.34 1.38 -14.87
C GLN A 307 18.07 2.14 -13.75
N GLN A 308 18.13 1.59 -12.53
CA GLN A 308 18.93 2.17 -11.44
C GLN A 308 20.44 2.04 -11.68
N ASN A 309 20.89 0.94 -12.29
CA ASN A 309 22.32 0.73 -12.61
C ASN A 309 22.87 1.65 -13.72
N LYS A 310 22.00 2.25 -14.55
CA LYS A 310 22.42 3.27 -15.54
C LYS A 310 22.58 4.67 -14.94
N ARG A 311 21.86 5.00 -13.86
CA ARG A 311 21.99 6.30 -13.18
C ARG A 311 23.24 6.38 -12.30
N ASN A 312 23.70 5.26 -11.73
CA ASN A 312 24.86 5.22 -10.84
C ASN A 312 26.24 5.22 -11.53
N LYS A 313 26.31 5.18 -12.87
CA LYS A 313 27.57 5.32 -13.63
C LYS A 313 27.94 6.78 -13.97
N GLY A 314 27.09 7.76 -13.65
CA GLY A 314 27.31 9.17 -13.98
C GLY A 314 28.07 10.00 -12.93
N HIS A 315 28.36 9.46 -11.75
CA HIS A 315 29.01 10.19 -10.64
C HIS A 315 30.11 9.37 -9.98
N ARG A 316 31.29 9.33 -10.61
CA ARG A 316 32.53 8.98 -9.91
C ARG A 316 33.70 9.82 -10.43
N LYS A 317 33.89 10.94 -9.73
CA LYS A 317 35.13 11.66 -9.38
C LYS A 317 36.16 11.94 -10.48
N ARG A 318 36.30 13.22 -10.81
CA ARG A 318 37.57 13.85 -11.18
C ARG A 318 38.40 14.00 -9.91
N ASN A 319 39.60 13.44 -9.88
CA ASN A 319 40.72 13.92 -9.06
C ASN A 319 41.89 14.09 -10.02
N ALA A 320 42.49 15.28 -10.01
CA ALA A 320 43.67 15.64 -10.78
C ALA A 320 44.94 15.15 -10.07
N ASN A 321 45.88 14.58 -10.82
CA ASN A 321 47.25 15.09 -10.92
C ASN A 321 48.08 14.23 -11.90
N GLU A 322 49.07 14.91 -12.47
CA GLU A 322 50.26 14.42 -13.18
C GLU A 322 50.33 14.57 -14.70
N VAL A 323 51.52 15.03 -15.07
CA VAL A 323 51.98 15.76 -16.24
C VAL A 323 52.63 14.80 -17.22
N GLY A 324 52.46 15.00 -18.53
CA GLY A 324 53.34 14.35 -19.52
C GLY A 324 52.80 14.27 -20.96
N ASN A 325 53.24 15.23 -21.78
CA ASN A 325 53.59 15.15 -23.20
C ASN A 325 52.59 14.70 -24.31
N MET A 326 52.37 15.65 -25.22
CA MET A 326 52.42 15.59 -26.71
C MET A 326 51.78 14.40 -27.44
N ALA A 327 50.68 14.68 -28.18
CA ALA A 327 50.60 14.64 -29.66
C ALA A 327 49.13 14.57 -30.15
N LEU A 328 48.76 15.43 -31.10
CA LEU A 328 47.57 15.30 -31.96
C LEU A 328 47.83 14.26 -33.07
N PRO A 329 46.80 13.51 -33.53
CA PRO A 329 46.19 13.89 -34.81
C PRO A 329 44.68 13.63 -34.98
N ASP A 330 44.18 14.18 -36.08
CA ASP A 330 42.83 14.41 -36.62
C ASP A 330 41.87 13.23 -36.89
N PRO A 331 40.58 13.50 -37.20
CA PRO A 331 39.47 12.55 -37.06
C PRO A 331 39.14 11.76 -38.33
N LYS A 332 38.75 10.49 -38.19
CA LYS A 332 38.07 9.72 -39.25
C LYS A 332 36.66 9.32 -38.85
N ARG A 333 35.75 9.82 -39.68
CA ARG A 333 34.29 9.69 -39.73
C ARG A 333 33.90 8.32 -40.30
N VAL A 334 33.08 7.53 -39.59
CA VAL A 334 32.34 6.41 -40.18
C VAL A 334 30.91 6.40 -39.65
N LYS A 335 29.96 6.61 -40.56
CA LYS A 335 28.51 6.47 -40.37
C LYS A 335 28.14 4.98 -40.26
N LYS A 336 27.20 4.62 -39.39
CA LYS A 336 26.39 3.40 -39.57
C LYS A 336 24.91 3.73 -39.39
N GLU A 337 24.20 3.47 -40.47
CA GLU A 337 22.76 3.62 -40.67
C GLU A 337 21.96 2.55 -39.91
N GLY A 338 20.67 2.86 -39.73
CA GLY A 338 19.74 2.16 -38.86
C GLY A 338 19.30 0.76 -39.31
N ASN A 339 18.51 0.14 -38.44
CA ASN A 339 17.61 -0.94 -38.83
C ASN A 339 16.32 -0.86 -38.01
N ILE A 340 15.25 -0.42 -38.67
CA ILE A 340 13.86 -0.44 -38.22
C ILE A 340 13.33 -1.85 -38.52
N LYS A 341 13.03 -2.67 -37.50
CA LYS A 341 12.31 -3.93 -37.69
C LYS A 341 10.80 -3.66 -37.69
N ARG A 342 10.21 -3.60 -38.88
CA ARG A 342 8.76 -3.76 -39.12
C ARG A 342 8.47 -5.26 -39.14
N TYR A 343 7.55 -5.74 -38.31
CA TYR A 343 6.98 -7.08 -38.44
C TYR A 343 5.76 -7.00 -39.37
N LEU A 344 5.88 -7.63 -40.54
CA LEU A 344 4.78 -7.90 -41.46
C LEU A 344 4.27 -9.33 -41.19
N CYS A 345 2.95 -9.46 -41.18
CA CYS A 345 2.20 -10.72 -41.06
C CYS A 345 2.08 -11.36 -42.45
N PRO A 346 2.30 -12.67 -42.64
CA PRO A 346 1.93 -13.33 -43.89
C PRO A 346 0.46 -13.76 -43.84
N ILE A 347 -0.33 -13.17 -44.75
CA ILE A 347 -1.54 -13.77 -45.30
C ILE A 347 -1.06 -14.64 -46.44
N GLU A 348 -1.31 -15.95 -46.40
CA GLU A 348 -1.44 -16.73 -47.63
C GLU A 348 -2.70 -17.57 -47.57
N SER A 349 -3.46 -17.39 -48.64
CA SER A 349 -4.67 -18.07 -49.01
C SER A 349 -4.39 -18.92 -50.24
N VAL A 350 -5.19 -19.98 -50.36
CA VAL A 350 -5.64 -20.68 -51.57
C VAL A 350 -4.88 -21.96 -52.02
N VAL A 351 -5.74 -22.95 -52.31
CA VAL A 351 -5.67 -24.07 -53.27
C VAL A 351 -5.22 -25.43 -52.70
N LEU A 352 -6.16 -26.27 -52.27
CA LEU A 352 -6.91 -27.21 -53.12
C LEU A 352 -8.27 -27.51 -52.51
#